data_AF-A0A3R9P5G7-F1
#
_entry.id   AF-A0A3R9P5G7-F1
#
_cell.length_a   1.000
_cell.length_b   1.000
_cell.length_c   1.000
_cell.angle_alpha   90.00
_cell.angle_beta   90.00
_cell.angle_gamma   90.00
#
_symmetry.space_group_name_H-M   'P 1'
#
loop_
_entity.id
_entity.type
_entity.pdbx_description
1 polymer ?
#
loop_
_entity_poly.entity_id
_entity_poly.type
_entity_poly.pdbx_seq_one_letter_code
_entity_poly.pdbx_strand_id
1 'polypeptide(L)'
;MNIRQDAWSDNDDRFLANTILKHIREGSTQLQAFDEVGDALERTSAACGFRWNAIVRLDYEQEVKQAKRTRKQRMKETANHAVSKINHSKHKSYANIDSIISGLQHLQTDFEKNAPLTSSQQMEEEVLQLESKNKEMQEEITRVKQEYDAVKQDYDMIVSMMNRARELAMTEETNPSPNFFRMDRNGNLEKIENA
;
A
#
# COMPACT_ATOMS: atom_id res chain seq x y z
N MET A 1 -8.42 17.52 -31.93
CA MET A 1 -6.98 17.90 -31.94
C MET A 1 -6.40 17.33 -30.66
N ASN A 2 -5.69 16.19 -30.72
CA ASN A 2 -5.14 15.54 -29.53
C ASN A 2 -3.99 16.38 -28.99
N ILE A 3 -4.27 17.19 -27.98
CA ILE A 3 -3.26 17.85 -27.16
C ILE A 3 -2.43 16.73 -26.54
N ARG A 4 -1.13 16.68 -26.87
CA ARG A 4 -0.21 15.75 -26.22
C ARG A 4 -0.26 16.03 -24.72
N GLN A 5 -0.71 15.04 -23.94
CA GLN A 5 -0.65 15.07 -22.48
C GLN A 5 0.79 14.99 -21.94
N ASP A 6 1.81 15.01 -22.81
CA ASP A 6 3.18 14.70 -22.46
C ASP A 6 4.05 15.91 -22.10
N ALA A 7 3.43 17.10 -22.01
CA ALA A 7 4.14 18.31 -21.64
C ALA A 7 4.15 18.47 -20.11
N TRP A 8 5.33 18.52 -19.52
CA TRP A 8 5.54 18.96 -18.13
C TRP A 8 5.33 20.46 -18.04
N SER A 9 4.62 20.92 -17.02
CA SER A 9 4.46 22.33 -16.71
C SER A 9 5.47 22.80 -15.65
N ASP A 10 5.69 24.12 -15.57
CA ASP A 10 6.52 24.71 -14.50
C ASP A 10 5.95 24.43 -13.11
N ASN A 11 4.63 24.25 -12.99
CA ASN A 11 3.99 23.88 -11.73
C ASN A 11 4.32 22.44 -11.34
N ASP A 12 4.34 21.53 -12.31
CA ASP A 12 4.72 20.13 -12.10
C ASP A 12 6.19 20.03 -11.67
N ASP A 13 7.07 20.82 -12.29
CA ASP A 13 8.50 20.89 -11.94
C ASP A 13 8.72 21.46 -10.53
N ARG A 14 7.98 22.52 -10.16
CA ARG A 14 8.01 23.09 -8.81
C ARG A 14 7.52 22.09 -7.78
N PHE A 15 6.45 21.36 -8.08
CA PHE A 15 5.92 20.33 -7.18
C PHE A 15 6.93 19.19 -6.99
N LEU A 16 7.47 18.66 -8.10
CA LEU A 16 8.52 17.64 -8.09
C LEU A 16 9.74 18.07 -7.24
N ALA A 17 10.22 19.31 -7.44
CA ALA A 17 11.35 19.84 -6.69
C ALA A 17 11.05 19.95 -5.19
N ASN A 18 9.91 20.53 -4.81
CA ASN A 18 9.52 20.70 -3.41
C ASN A 18 9.42 19.37 -2.67
N THR A 19 8.79 18.37 -3.28
CA THR A 19 8.63 17.04 -2.69
C THR A 19 9.99 16.36 -2.52
N ILE A 20 10.87 16.38 -3.54
CA ILE A 20 12.21 15.80 -3.42
C ILE A 20 13.05 16.50 -2.34
N LEU A 21 13.01 17.82 -2.27
CA LEU A 21 13.74 18.57 -1.25
C LEU A 21 13.23 18.25 0.16
N LYS A 22 11.91 18.07 0.33
CA LYS A 22 11.32 17.60 1.59
C LYS A 22 11.86 16.23 1.99
N HIS A 23 11.82 15.23 1.09
CA HIS A 23 12.37 13.90 1.36
C HIS A 23 13.87 13.94 1.70
N ILE A 24 14.65 14.81 1.06
CA ILE A 24 16.08 15.00 1.37
C ILE A 24 16.26 15.56 2.79
N ARG A 25 15.45 16.54 3.22
CA ARG A 25 15.52 17.11 4.58
C ARG A 25 15.11 16.10 5.66
N GLU A 26 14.07 15.32 5.38
CA GLU A 26 13.50 14.33 6.29
C GLU A 26 14.33 13.04 6.35
N GLY A 27 15.13 12.78 5.32
CA GLY A 27 16.06 11.68 5.28
C GLY A 27 15.57 10.42 4.55
N SER A 28 14.42 10.51 3.90
CA SER A 28 13.85 9.49 3.01
C SER A 28 14.65 9.38 1.70
N THR A 29 14.26 8.44 0.83
CA THR A 29 14.90 8.14 -0.45
C THR A 29 14.28 8.96 -1.59
N GLN A 30 15.05 9.20 -2.65
CA GLN A 30 14.52 9.86 -3.85
C GLN A 30 13.49 8.99 -4.58
N LEU A 31 13.61 7.66 -4.52
CA LEU A 31 12.63 6.74 -5.11
C LEU A 31 11.25 6.95 -4.51
N GLN A 32 11.17 7.02 -3.18
CA GLN A 32 9.93 7.28 -2.48
C GLN A 32 9.34 8.67 -2.83
N ALA A 33 10.20 9.67 -3.03
CA ALA A 33 9.75 10.98 -3.50
C ALA A 33 9.23 10.94 -4.94
N PHE A 34 9.83 10.12 -5.81
CA PHE A 34 9.36 9.94 -7.19
C PHE A 34 8.04 9.17 -7.26
N ASP A 35 7.84 8.19 -6.38
CA ASP A 35 6.57 7.48 -6.25
C ASP A 35 5.45 8.45 -5.81
N GLU A 36 5.69 9.24 -4.75
CA GLU A 36 4.72 10.23 -4.25
C GLU A 36 4.34 11.27 -5.31
N VAL A 37 5.32 11.77 -6.07
CA VAL A 37 5.06 12.73 -7.15
C VAL A 37 4.39 12.06 -8.35
N GLY A 38 4.77 10.81 -8.65
CA GLY A 38 4.16 10.03 -9.71
C GLY A 38 2.66 9.84 -9.48
N ASP A 39 2.28 9.41 -8.29
CA ASP A 39 0.88 9.22 -7.92
C ASP A 39 0.09 10.54 -7.98
N ALA A 40 0.69 11.65 -7.53
CA ALA A 40 0.03 12.96 -7.51
C ALA A 40 -0.12 13.61 -8.89
N LEU A 41 0.80 13.38 -9.82
CA LEU A 41 0.77 13.94 -11.18
C LEU A 41 0.24 12.94 -12.23
N GLU A 42 -0.25 11.77 -11.79
CA GLU A 42 -0.66 10.65 -12.66
C GLU A 42 0.44 10.23 -13.66
N ARG A 43 1.69 10.17 -13.18
CA ARG A 43 2.89 9.77 -13.92
C ARG A 43 3.59 8.58 -13.28
N THR A 44 4.47 7.94 -14.03
CA THR A 44 5.33 6.89 -13.46
C THR A 44 6.49 7.52 -12.69
N SER A 45 6.92 6.85 -11.61
CA SER A 45 8.09 7.26 -10.82
C SER A 45 9.35 7.36 -11.68
N ALA A 46 9.48 6.51 -12.70
CA ALA A 46 10.55 6.57 -13.68
C ALA A 46 10.53 7.89 -14.48
N ALA A 47 9.36 8.32 -14.96
CA ALA A 47 9.22 9.60 -15.67
C ALA A 47 9.59 10.79 -14.79
N CYS A 48 9.15 10.79 -13.53
CA CYS A 48 9.52 11.81 -12.54
C CYS A 48 11.04 11.84 -12.30
N GLY A 49 11.67 10.68 -12.21
CA GLY A 49 13.12 10.55 -12.08
C GLY A 49 13.88 11.08 -13.30
N PHE A 50 13.41 10.81 -14.51
CA PHE A 50 14.01 11.36 -15.73
C PHE A 50 13.87 12.87 -15.79
N ARG A 51 12.67 13.42 -15.52
CA ARG A 51 12.44 14.87 -15.50
C ARG A 51 13.33 15.58 -14.49
N TRP A 52 13.42 15.02 -13.28
CA TRP A 52 14.28 15.53 -12.22
C TRP A 52 15.75 15.57 -12.66
N ASN A 53 16.29 14.45 -13.15
CA ASN A 53 17.72 14.36 -13.47
C ASN A 53 18.11 15.14 -14.72
N ALA A 54 17.22 15.27 -15.70
CA ALA A 54 17.51 15.93 -16.97
C ALA A 54 17.38 17.46 -16.90
N ILE A 55 16.43 17.98 -16.12
CA ILE A 55 16.04 19.40 -16.18
C ILE A 55 15.98 20.00 -14.77
N VAL A 56 15.04 19.57 -13.94
CA VAL A 56 14.69 20.28 -12.70
C VAL A 56 15.85 20.35 -11.70
N ARG A 57 16.66 19.29 -11.58
CA ARG A 57 17.80 19.27 -10.65
C ARG A 57 18.84 20.36 -10.93
N LEU A 58 18.98 20.78 -12.19
CA LEU A 58 19.96 21.79 -12.58
C LEU A 58 19.61 23.15 -11.95
N ASP A 59 18.32 23.49 -11.89
CA ASP A 59 17.85 24.75 -11.33
C ASP A 59 17.85 24.73 -9.79
N TYR A 60 17.63 23.56 -9.19
CA TYR A 60 17.49 23.39 -7.73
C TYR A 60 18.77 22.90 -7.02
N GLU A 61 19.94 22.98 -7.66
CA GLU A 61 21.18 22.41 -7.12
C GLU A 61 21.57 23.00 -5.75
N GLN A 62 21.37 24.32 -5.56
CA GLN A 62 21.68 25.00 -4.31
C GLN A 62 20.73 24.57 -3.19
N GLU A 63 19.45 24.42 -3.51
CA GLU A 63 18.44 23.97 -2.55
C GLU A 63 18.69 22.52 -2.13
N VAL A 64 19.13 21.66 -3.06
CA VAL A 64 19.56 20.29 -2.74
C VAL A 64 20.75 20.29 -1.78
N LYS A 65 21.74 21.17 -2.01
CA LYS A 65 22.89 21.34 -1.09
C LYS A 65 22.42 21.79 0.29
N GLN A 66 21.51 22.75 0.37
CA GLN A 66 20.96 23.24 1.63
C GLN A 66 20.15 22.16 2.36
N ALA A 67 19.26 21.44 1.66
CA ALA A 67 18.47 20.35 2.22
C ALA A 67 19.36 19.25 2.84
N LYS A 68 20.46 18.89 2.17
CA LYS A 68 21.45 17.94 2.71
C LYS A 68 22.16 18.47 3.96
N ARG A 69 22.49 19.78 4.00
CA ARG A 69 23.07 20.42 5.20
C ARG A 69 22.09 20.39 6.37
N THR A 70 20.83 20.74 6.14
CA THR A 70 19.77 20.69 7.15
C THR A 70 19.59 19.28 7.71
N ARG A 71 19.53 18.25 6.85
CA ARG A 71 19.46 16.84 7.29
C ARG A 71 20.63 16.50 8.21
N LYS A 72 21.86 16.83 7.80
CA LYS A 72 23.07 16.55 8.59
C LYS A 72 23.07 17.29 9.93
N GLN A 73 22.59 18.53 9.97
CA GLN A 73 22.47 19.29 11.19
C GLN A 73 21.41 18.68 12.13
N ARG A 74 20.23 18.33 11.62
CA ARG A 74 19.18 17.66 12.39
C ARG A 74 19.67 16.35 12.99
N MET A 75 20.42 15.55 12.22
CA MET A 75 21.02 14.30 12.72
C MET A 75 22.01 14.56 13.87
N LYS A 76 22.83 15.63 13.78
CA LYS A 76 23.73 16.04 14.86
C LYS A 76 22.97 16.51 16.10
N GLU A 77 21.92 17.30 15.93
CA GLU A 77 21.07 17.77 17.03
C GLU A 77 20.39 16.60 17.74
N THR A 78 19.84 15.63 17.01
CA THR A 78 19.26 14.43 17.62
C THR A 78 20.29 13.58 18.34
N ALA A 79 21.51 13.44 17.79
CA ALA A 79 22.59 12.71 18.46
C ALA A 79 23.04 13.43 19.74
N ASN A 80 23.22 14.75 19.68
CA ASN A 80 23.55 15.57 20.86
C ASN A 80 22.43 15.53 21.90
N HIS A 81 21.17 15.53 21.49
CA HIS A 81 20.05 15.45 22.41
C HIS A 81 19.97 14.07 23.09
N ALA A 82 20.21 12.99 22.36
CA ALA A 82 20.34 11.64 22.93
C ALA A 82 21.49 11.56 23.95
N VAL A 83 22.66 12.13 23.63
CA VAL A 83 23.80 12.22 24.57
C VAL A 83 23.44 13.09 25.79
N SER A 84 22.74 14.21 25.61
CA SER A 84 22.31 15.05 26.74
C SER A 84 21.30 14.36 27.65
N LYS A 85 20.36 13.57 27.12
CA LYS A 85 19.41 12.77 27.92
C LYS A 85 20.12 11.69 28.73
N ILE A 86 21.13 11.03 28.15
CA ILE A 86 21.96 10.05 28.87
C ILE A 86 22.78 10.73 29.98
N ASN A 87 23.34 11.92 29.72
CA ASN A 87 24.13 12.66 30.71
C ASN A 87 23.28 13.28 31.83
N HIS A 88 22.02 13.67 31.57
CA HIS A 88 21.08 14.16 32.60
C HIS A 88 20.62 13.07 33.58
N SER A 89 20.86 11.80 33.26
CA SER A 89 20.52 10.66 34.13
C SER A 89 21.60 10.34 35.16
N LYS A 90 22.85 10.83 35.04
CA LYS A 90 23.95 10.33 35.89
C LYS A 90 24.37 11.19 37.07
N HIS A 91 24.05 12.47 37.16
CA HIS A 91 24.22 13.22 38.42
C HIS A 91 23.23 14.40 38.48
N LYS A 92 22.05 14.21 39.09
CA LYS A 92 21.48 15.31 39.87
C LYS A 92 22.49 15.56 40.98
N SER A 93 23.34 16.56 40.80
CA SER A 93 24.17 17.04 41.90
C SER A 93 23.20 17.56 42.95
N TYR A 94 22.95 16.73 43.96
CA TYR A 94 22.26 17.11 45.18
C TYR A 94 23.22 18.00 45.99
N ALA A 95 23.50 19.19 45.45
CA ALA A 95 24.48 20.10 45.99
C ALA A 95 24.02 20.70 47.33
N ASN A 96 22.71 20.70 47.60
CA ASN A 96 22.17 21.09 48.89
C ASN A 96 20.94 20.25 49.28
N ILE A 97 20.59 20.26 50.57
CA ILE A 97 19.46 19.53 51.14
C ILE A 97 18.11 20.00 50.55
N ASP A 98 17.95 21.28 50.24
CA ASP A 98 16.71 21.81 49.65
C ASP A 98 16.45 21.27 48.23
N SER A 99 17.50 20.97 47.46
CA SER A 99 17.42 20.35 46.14
C SER A 99 17.02 18.87 46.24
N ILE A 100 17.39 18.20 47.33
CA ILE A 100 16.93 16.85 47.67
C ILE A 100 15.45 16.91 48.06
N ILE A 101 15.07 17.83 48.94
CA ILE A 101 13.69 17.99 49.42
C ILE A 101 12.75 18.30 48.25
N SER A 102 13.12 19.27 47.41
CA SER A 102 12.33 19.64 46.22
C SER A 102 12.25 18.46 45.24
N GLY A 103 13.34 17.72 45.07
CA GLY A 103 13.38 16.52 44.25
C GLY A 103 12.46 15.40 44.75
N LEU A 104 12.40 15.19 46.07
CA LEU A 104 11.53 14.20 46.71
C LEU A 104 10.06 14.60 46.67
N GLN A 105 9.75 15.89 46.89
CA GLN A 105 8.39 16.43 46.76
C GLN A 105 7.85 16.31 45.33
N HIS A 106 8.69 16.57 44.33
CA HIS A 106 8.34 16.35 42.93
C HIS A 106 8.09 14.87 42.65
N LEU A 107 8.95 13.98 43.16
CA LEU A 107 8.78 12.52 43.03
C LEU A 107 7.48 12.04 43.68
N GLN A 108 7.13 12.55 44.85
CA GLN A 108 5.86 12.24 45.52
C GLN A 108 4.65 12.71 44.69
N THR A 109 4.74 13.93 44.15
CA THR A 109 3.68 14.50 43.31
C THR A 109 3.54 13.72 41.99
N ASP A 110 4.66 13.29 41.39
CA ASP A 110 4.66 12.44 40.21
C ASP A 110 4.08 11.06 40.52
N PHE A 111 4.32 10.50 41.71
CA PHE A 111 3.78 9.22 42.13
C PHE A 111 2.26 9.28 42.38
N GLU A 112 1.75 10.40 42.92
CA GLU A 112 0.31 10.65 43.07
C GLU A 112 -0.37 10.92 41.72
N LYS A 113 0.28 11.67 40.82
CA LYS A 113 -0.25 11.94 39.47
C LYS A 113 -0.20 10.74 38.55
N ASN A 114 0.86 9.93 38.64
CA ASN A 114 1.03 8.66 37.93
C ASN A 114 0.64 7.48 38.83
N ALA A 115 -0.42 7.63 39.64
CA ALA A 115 -0.96 6.53 40.40
C ALA A 115 -1.25 5.36 39.42
N PRO A 116 -0.74 4.15 39.68
CA PRO A 116 -0.83 3.02 38.76
C PRO A 116 -2.26 2.70 38.29
N LEU A 117 -3.27 3.07 39.07
CA LEU A 117 -4.68 2.78 38.77
C LEU A 117 -5.17 3.42 37.46
N THR A 118 -4.83 4.67 37.17
CA THR A 118 -5.39 5.37 35.98
C THR A 118 -4.73 4.88 34.69
N SER A 119 -3.42 4.64 34.71
CA SER A 119 -2.71 4.08 33.54
C SER A 119 -3.05 2.60 33.32
N SER A 120 -3.29 1.82 34.38
CA SER A 120 -3.69 0.41 34.25
C SER A 120 -5.12 0.28 33.70
N GLN A 121 -6.05 1.13 34.15
CA GLN A 121 -7.42 1.14 33.62
C GLN A 121 -7.47 1.57 32.15
N GLN A 122 -6.71 2.59 31.76
CA GLN A 122 -6.61 3.00 30.35
C GLN A 122 -6.00 1.92 29.47
N MET A 123 -4.97 1.22 29.97
CA MET A 123 -4.36 0.09 29.26
C MET A 123 -5.35 -1.08 29.12
N GLU A 124 -6.10 -1.43 30.17
CA GLU A 124 -7.12 -2.47 30.11
C GLU A 124 -8.24 -2.14 29.12
N GLU A 125 -8.68 -0.88 29.06
CA GLU A 125 -9.68 -0.42 28.10
C GLU A 125 -9.14 -0.47 26.65
N GLU A 126 -7.89 -0.09 26.43
CA GLU A 126 -7.23 -0.19 25.11
C GLU A 126 -7.09 -1.65 24.67
N VAL A 127 -6.70 -2.55 25.58
CA VAL A 127 -6.63 -4.00 25.30
C VAL A 127 -7.99 -4.55 24.88
N LEU A 128 -9.06 -4.21 25.61
CA LEU A 128 -10.43 -4.62 25.26
C LEU A 128 -10.87 -4.10 23.88
N GLN A 129 -10.57 -2.84 23.57
CA GLN A 129 -10.89 -2.26 22.26
C GLN A 129 -10.12 -2.95 21.13
N LEU A 130 -8.82 -3.20 21.33
CA LEU A 130 -7.99 -3.91 20.37
C LEU A 130 -8.47 -5.33 20.13
N GLU A 131 -8.84 -6.06 21.19
CA GLU A 131 -9.41 -7.41 21.09
C GLU A 131 -10.74 -7.41 20.31
N SER A 132 -11.65 -6.47 20.59
CA SER A 132 -12.91 -6.34 19.85
C SER A 132 -12.65 -6.11 18.35
N LYS A 133 -11.74 -5.18 18.03
CA LYS A 133 -11.41 -4.86 16.64
C LYS A 133 -10.73 -6.01 15.91
N ASN A 134 -9.90 -6.77 16.61
CA ASN A 134 -9.24 -7.95 16.06
C ASN A 134 -10.26 -9.03 15.73
N LYS A 135 -11.24 -9.23 16.61
CA LYS A 135 -12.36 -10.15 16.37
C LYS A 135 -13.19 -9.72 15.15
N GLU A 136 -13.58 -8.45 15.07
CA GLU A 136 -14.32 -7.91 13.91
C GLU A 136 -13.56 -8.10 12.59
N MET A 137 -12.26 -7.78 12.57
CA MET A 137 -11.43 -7.98 11.40
C MET A 137 -11.31 -9.46 11.01
N GLN A 138 -11.21 -10.37 11.98
CA GLN A 138 -11.19 -11.82 11.72
C GLN A 138 -12.52 -12.33 11.13
N GLU A 139 -13.65 -11.83 11.62
CA GLU A 139 -14.98 -12.13 11.08
C GLU A 139 -15.11 -11.61 9.65
N GLU A 140 -14.66 -10.39 9.37
CA GLU A 140 -14.68 -9.82 8.03
C GLU A 140 -13.78 -10.56 7.05
N ILE A 141 -12.57 -10.94 7.46
CA ILE A 141 -11.68 -11.80 6.67
C ILE A 141 -12.37 -13.12 6.34
N THR A 142 -13.06 -13.72 7.31
CA THR A 142 -13.76 -14.99 7.11
C THR A 142 -14.92 -14.83 6.13
N ARG A 143 -15.70 -13.76 6.24
CA ARG A 143 -16.79 -13.43 5.31
C ARG A 143 -16.28 -13.26 3.88
N VAL A 144 -15.26 -12.41 3.70
CA VAL A 144 -14.68 -12.15 2.37
C VAL A 144 -14.07 -13.40 1.76
N LYS A 145 -13.44 -14.28 2.56
CA LYS A 145 -12.94 -15.57 2.07
C LYS A 145 -14.06 -16.47 1.58
N GLN A 146 -15.19 -16.54 2.29
CA GLN A 146 -16.35 -17.33 1.86
C GLN A 146 -16.94 -16.79 0.56
N GLU A 147 -17.08 -15.47 0.44
CA GLU A 147 -17.54 -14.81 -0.80
C GLU A 147 -16.57 -15.09 -1.97
N TYR A 148 -15.27 -15.01 -1.72
CA TYR A 148 -14.25 -15.34 -2.72
C TYR A 148 -14.35 -16.81 -3.17
N ASP A 149 -14.49 -17.75 -2.24
CA ASP A 149 -14.60 -19.17 -2.55
C ASP A 149 -15.88 -19.47 -3.35
N ALA A 150 -16.99 -18.80 -3.04
CA ALA A 150 -18.24 -18.92 -3.81
C ALA A 150 -18.06 -18.42 -5.26
N VAL A 151 -17.48 -17.22 -5.44
CA VAL A 151 -17.20 -16.67 -6.77
C VAL A 151 -16.23 -17.55 -7.56
N LYS A 152 -15.24 -18.13 -6.88
CA LYS A 152 -14.29 -19.05 -7.50
C LYS A 152 -14.98 -20.33 -7.99
N GLN A 153 -15.90 -20.90 -7.20
CA GLN A 153 -16.68 -22.06 -7.62
C GLN A 153 -17.56 -21.75 -8.84
N ASP A 154 -18.21 -20.59 -8.87
CA ASP A 154 -19.00 -20.15 -10.02
C ASP A 154 -18.13 -19.97 -11.27
N TYR A 155 -16.94 -19.38 -11.11
CA TYR A 155 -15.96 -19.27 -12.20
C TYR A 155 -15.56 -20.64 -12.74
N ASP A 156 -15.19 -21.59 -11.87
CA ASP A 156 -14.81 -22.95 -12.27
C ASP A 156 -15.98 -23.66 -12.97
N MET A 157 -17.21 -23.45 -12.49
CA MET A 157 -18.42 -23.98 -13.11
C MET A 157 -18.61 -23.42 -14.53
N ILE A 158 -18.48 -22.11 -14.73
CA ILE A 158 -18.61 -21.47 -16.05
C ILE A 158 -17.54 -22.02 -17.01
N VAL A 159 -16.29 -22.13 -16.55
CA VAL A 159 -15.20 -22.71 -17.35
C VAL A 159 -15.50 -24.15 -17.75
N SER A 160 -16.02 -24.96 -16.82
CA SER A 160 -16.41 -26.34 -17.10
C SER A 160 -17.54 -26.43 -18.14
N MET A 161 -18.56 -25.56 -18.05
CA MET A 161 -19.65 -25.49 -19.03
C MET A 161 -19.15 -25.04 -20.40
N MET A 162 -18.24 -24.06 -20.46
CA MET A 162 -17.62 -23.62 -21.71
C MET A 162 -16.83 -24.73 -22.40
N ASN A 163 -16.05 -25.50 -21.64
CA ASN A 163 -15.31 -26.64 -22.17
C ASN A 163 -16.24 -27.74 -22.67
N ARG A 164 -17.31 -28.06 -21.93
CA ARG A 164 -18.32 -29.03 -22.35
C ARG A 164 -19.11 -28.57 -23.59
N ALA A 165 -19.46 -27.30 -23.67
CA ALA A 165 -20.11 -26.72 -24.86
C ALA A 165 -19.19 -26.76 -26.08
N ARG A 166 -17.88 -26.53 -25.89
CA ARG A 166 -16.86 -26.68 -26.92
C ARG A 166 -16.75 -28.14 -27.40
N GLU A 167 -16.76 -29.12 -26.49
CA GLU A 167 -16.79 -30.54 -26.85
C GLU A 167 -18.03 -30.91 -27.65
N LEU A 168 -19.22 -30.48 -27.21
CA LEU A 168 -20.48 -30.75 -27.92
C LEU A 168 -20.50 -30.14 -29.33
N ALA A 169 -20.05 -28.89 -29.49
CA ALA A 169 -19.92 -28.25 -30.79
C ALA A 169 -18.94 -28.99 -31.72
N MET A 170 -17.83 -29.52 -31.18
CA MET A 170 -16.88 -30.34 -31.94
C MET A 170 -17.46 -31.70 -32.33
N THR A 171 -18.37 -32.27 -31.52
CA THR A 171 -19.06 -33.52 -31.86
C THR A 171 -20.19 -33.35 -32.87
N GLU A 172 -20.83 -32.17 -32.95
CA GLU A 172 -21.86 -31.89 -33.95
C GLU A 172 -21.29 -31.73 -35.37
N GLU A 173 -20.04 -31.27 -35.52
CA GLU A 173 -19.39 -31.19 -36.85
C GLU A 173 -18.99 -32.56 -37.44
N THR A 174 -18.95 -33.64 -36.65
CA THR A 174 -18.56 -34.99 -37.14
C THR A 174 -19.74 -35.88 -37.55
N ASN A 175 -20.99 -35.38 -37.54
CA ASN A 175 -22.15 -36.11 -38.08
C ASN A 175 -23.10 -35.21 -38.91
N PRO A 176 -22.81 -35.07 -40.21
CA PRO A 176 -23.88 -35.05 -41.20
C PRO A 176 -23.58 -36.08 -42.28
N SER A 177 -23.82 -37.36 -42.00
CA SER A 177 -24.16 -38.31 -43.08
C SER A 177 -25.65 -38.08 -43.39
N PRO A 178 -26.02 -37.35 -44.45
CA PRO A 178 -27.43 -37.20 -44.79
C PRO A 178 -27.94 -38.59 -45.16
N ASN A 179 -28.82 -39.17 -44.34
CA ASN A 179 -29.46 -40.43 -44.68
C ASN A 179 -30.36 -40.18 -45.90
N PHE A 180 -29.87 -40.48 -47.09
CA PHE A 180 -30.66 -40.42 -48.32
C PHE A 180 -31.58 -41.64 -48.38
N PHE A 181 -32.88 -41.40 -48.34
CA PHE A 181 -33.90 -42.43 -48.54
C PHE A 181 -34.49 -42.27 -49.93
N ARG A 182 -34.69 -43.39 -50.64
CA ARG A 182 -35.41 -43.41 -51.91
C ARG A 182 -36.61 -44.35 -51.79
N MET A 183 -37.72 -43.92 -52.38
CA MET A 183 -38.95 -44.70 -52.41
C MET A 183 -38.89 -45.70 -53.56
N ASP A 184 -39.14 -46.97 -53.25
CA ASP A 184 -39.26 -48.04 -54.24
C ASP A 184 -40.59 -47.94 -55.01
N ARG A 185 -40.75 -48.78 -56.04
CA ARG A 185 -41.96 -48.77 -56.89
C ARG A 185 -43.23 -49.22 -56.16
N ASN A 186 -43.09 -49.81 -54.97
CA ASN A 186 -44.19 -50.30 -54.14
C ASN A 186 -44.55 -49.32 -53.02
N GLY A 187 -43.81 -48.22 -52.91
CA GLY A 187 -44.05 -47.14 -51.96
C GLY A 187 -43.35 -47.29 -50.61
N ASN A 188 -42.40 -48.23 -50.47
CA ASN A 188 -41.58 -48.36 -49.27
C ASN A 188 -40.29 -47.54 -49.40
N LEU A 189 -39.84 -46.93 -48.30
CA LEU A 189 -38.63 -46.12 -48.25
C LEU A 189 -37.42 -47.00 -47.87
N GLU A 190 -36.44 -47.10 -48.76
CA GLU A 190 -35.17 -47.78 -48.49
C GLU A 190 -34.04 -46.77 -48.28
N LYS A 191 -33.13 -47.08 -47.35
CA LYS A 191 -31.95 -46.26 -47.04
C LYS A 191 -30.85 -46.55 -48.05
N ILE A 192 -30.33 -45.52 -48.71
CA ILE A 192 -29.19 -45.66 -49.62
C ILE A 192 -27.90 -45.48 -48.80
N GLU A 193 -27.10 -46.53 -48.70
CA GLU A 193 -25.72 -46.42 -48.25
C GLU A 193 -24.87 -46.01 -49.46
N ASN A 194 -24.33 -44.78 -49.44
CA ASN A 194 -23.31 -44.38 -50.40
C ASN A 194 -21.99 -45.07 -50.00
N ALA A 195 -21.37 -45.78 -50.94
CA ALA A 195 -20.00 -46.29 -50.81
C ALA A 195 -18.96 -45.16 -50.95
#